data_AF-A0A822HPW1-F1
#
_entry.id   AF-A0A822HPW1-F1
#
_cell.length_a   1.000
_cell.length_b   1.000
_cell.length_c   1.000
_cell.angle_alpha   90.00
_cell.angle_beta   90.00
_cell.angle_gamma   90.00
#
_symmetry.space_group_name_H-M   'P 1'
#
loop_
_entity.id
_entity.type
_entity.pdbx_description
1 polymer ?
#
loop_
_entity_poly.entity_id
_entity_poly.type
_entity_poly.pdbx_seq_one_letter_code
_entity_poly.pdbx_strand_id
1 'polypeptide(L)'
;MGYRLMCRFWTYDIFYHAAIRLGSYDYLMRMDDDSYFSNVVREDLFLYMKKQKLDYLYRSSYEDSFDSMHPILQHFLNKINLRLACIYNNMFVIRLK
;
A
#
# COMPACT_ATOMS: atom_id res chain seq x y z
N MET A 1 8.15 -14.93 13.67
CA MET A 1 6.91 -15.22 12.92
C MET A 1 6.09 -13.97 12.59
N GLY A 2 5.86 -13.04 13.55
CA GLY A 2 4.92 -11.92 13.39
C GLY A 2 5.14 -11.01 12.16
N TYR A 3 6.38 -10.57 11.89
CA TYR A 3 6.66 -9.66 10.77
C TYR A 3 6.23 -10.24 9.41
N ARG A 4 6.52 -11.53 9.14
CA ARG A 4 6.12 -12.19 7.89
C ARG A 4 4.60 -12.24 7.71
N LEU A 5 3.87 -12.48 8.81
CA LEU A 5 2.41 -12.47 8.80
C LEU A 5 1.86 -11.06 8.60
N MET A 6 2.48 -10.04 9.19
CA MET A 6 2.13 -8.64 8.95
C MET A 6 2.32 -8.25 7.48
N CYS A 7 3.45 -8.63 6.86
CA CYS A 7 3.66 -8.38 5.43
C CYS A 7 2.57 -9.04 4.60
N ARG A 8 2.28 -10.33 4.82
CA ARG A 8 1.21 -11.04 4.12
C ARG A 8 -0.16 -10.39 4.30
N PHE A 9 -0.46 -9.97 5.54
CA PHE A 9 -1.72 -9.32 5.87
C PHE A 9 -1.91 -8.03 5.07
N TRP A 10 -0.91 -7.16 5.04
CA TRP A 10 -0.97 -5.89 4.30
C TRP A 10 -0.85 -6.06 2.78
N THR A 11 -0.25 -7.14 2.29
CA THR A 11 -0.22 -7.45 0.86
C THR A 11 -1.57 -7.95 0.34
N TYR A 12 -2.35 -8.68 1.14
CA TYR A 12 -3.55 -9.35 0.64
C TYR A 12 -4.71 -9.40 1.65
N ASP A 13 -4.50 -9.96 2.85
CA ASP A 13 -5.61 -10.35 3.73
C ASP A 13 -6.47 -9.15 4.19
N ILE A 14 -5.89 -7.96 4.37
CA ILE A 14 -6.60 -6.75 4.80
C ILE A 14 -7.79 -6.41 3.90
N PHE A 15 -7.66 -6.60 2.58
CA PHE A 15 -8.69 -6.24 1.60
C PHE A 15 -9.91 -7.17 1.62
N TYR A 16 -9.78 -8.35 2.25
CA TYR A 16 -10.86 -9.32 2.42
C TYR A 16 -11.43 -9.31 3.83
N HIS A 17 -10.87 -8.50 4.73
CA HIS A 17 -11.36 -8.40 6.10
C HIS A 17 -12.81 -7.91 6.13
N ALA A 18 -13.64 -8.49 7.00
CA ALA A 18 -15.06 -8.20 7.08
C ALA A 18 -15.33 -6.71 7.32
N ALA A 19 -14.51 -6.02 8.13
CA ALA A 19 -14.64 -4.58 8.34
C ALA A 19 -14.50 -3.77 7.05
N ILE A 20 -13.60 -4.17 6.14
CA ILE A 20 -13.40 -3.50 4.86
C ILE A 20 -14.54 -3.86 3.89
N ARG A 21 -14.86 -5.15 3.77
CA ARG A 21 -15.87 -5.66 2.83
C ARG A 21 -17.29 -5.22 3.16
N LEU A 22 -17.64 -5.20 4.45
CA LEU A 22 -18.99 -4.84 4.93
C LEU A 22 -19.14 -3.34 5.18
N GLY A 23 -18.03 -2.63 5.42
CA GLY A 23 -18.05 -1.19 5.68
C GLY A 23 -18.30 -0.33 4.44
N SER A 24 -18.25 -0.92 3.24
CA SER A 24 -18.46 -0.22 1.95
C SER A 24 -17.62 1.05 1.81
N TYR A 25 -16.36 0.98 2.26
CA TYR A 25 -15.42 2.10 2.18
C TYR A 25 -14.87 2.25 0.75
N ASP A 26 -14.76 3.50 0.28
CA ASP A 26 -14.12 3.83 -1.00
C ASP A 26 -12.57 3.80 -0.91
N TYR A 27 -12.02 4.06 0.28
CA TYR A 27 -10.59 4.21 0.52
C TYR A 27 -10.18 3.60 1.87
N LEU A 28 -8.93 3.12 1.92
CA LEU A 28 -8.26 2.67 3.13
C LEU A 28 -6.99 3.51 3.33
N MET A 29 -6.81 4.08 4.52
CA MET A 29 -5.56 4.71 4.94
C MET A 29 -4.84 3.80 5.94
N ARG A 30 -3.60 3.42 5.63
CA ARG A 30 -2.71 2.73 6.57
C ARG A 30 -1.98 3.76 7.42
N MET A 31 -2.01 3.53 8.73
CA MET A 31 -1.18 4.21 9.72
C MET A 31 -0.62 3.15 10.66
N ASP A 32 0.71 3.01 10.70
CA ASP A 32 1.38 2.20 11.72
C ASP A 32 1.48 3.00 13.04
N ASP A 33 1.91 2.37 14.13
CA ASP A 33 2.03 2.99 15.46
C ASP A 33 3.06 4.13 15.52
N ASP A 34 4.05 4.10 14.63
CA ASP A 34 5.06 5.14 14.44
C ASP A 34 4.71 6.14 13.33
N SER A 35 3.51 6.06 12.74
CA SER A 35 3.06 6.97 11.69
C SER A 35 2.49 8.25 12.28
N TYR A 36 3.05 9.40 11.88
CA TYR A 36 2.59 10.71 12.31
C TYR A 36 2.60 11.74 11.19
N PHE A 37 1.67 12.69 11.26
CA PHE A 37 1.71 13.90 10.45
C PHE A 37 2.63 14.92 11.11
N SER A 38 3.68 15.34 10.41
CA SER A 38 4.58 16.40 10.91
C SER A 38 4.00 17.80 10.73
N ASN A 39 3.03 17.95 9.82
CA ASN A 39 2.40 19.22 9.48
C ASN A 39 0.88 19.05 9.42
N VAL A 40 0.15 20.15 9.60
CA VAL A 40 -1.31 20.18 9.43
C VAL A 40 -1.67 19.83 7.99
N VAL A 41 -2.50 18.80 7.82
CA VAL A 41 -3.11 18.45 6.54
C VAL A 41 -4.27 19.42 6.29
N ARG A 42 -4.16 20.24 5.24
CA ARG A 42 -5.12 21.32 4.94
C ARG A 42 -6.33 20.87 4.12
N GLU A 43 -6.25 19.70 3.50
CA GLU A 43 -7.27 19.16 2.61
C GLU A 43 -7.61 17.73 3.03
N ASP A 44 -8.87 17.33 2.85
CA ASP A 44 -9.26 15.94 3.02
C ASP A 44 -8.59 15.08 1.92
N LEU A 45 -7.70 14.19 2.34
CA LEU A 45 -6.91 13.35 1.43
C LEU A 45 -7.78 12.43 0.58
N PHE A 46 -8.91 11.96 1.09
CA PHE A 46 -9.82 11.08 0.36
C PHE A 46 -10.56 11.85 -0.73
N LEU A 47 -11.06 13.05 -0.40
CA LEU A 47 -11.68 13.94 -1.39
C LEU A 47 -10.68 14.40 -2.45
N TYR A 48 -9.44 14.70 -2.05
CA TYR A 48 -8.35 15.01 -2.96
C TYR A 48 -8.11 13.86 -3.95
N MET A 49 -7.93 12.63 -3.46
CA MET A 49 -7.72 11.46 -4.31
C MET A 49 -8.89 11.22 -5.26
N LYS A 50 -10.14 11.39 -4.78
CA LYS A 50 -11.34 11.26 -5.62
C LYS A 50 -11.37 12.30 -6.74
N LYS A 51 -11.09 13.57 -6.41
CA LYS A 51 -11.03 14.67 -7.39
C LYS A 51 -9.94 14.46 -8.43
N GLN A 52 -8.77 14.02 -7.99
CA GLN A 52 -7.61 13.77 -8.86
C GLN A 52 -7.66 12.39 -9.56
N LYS A 53 -8.69 11.58 -9.29
CA LYS A 53 -8.85 10.21 -9.80
C LYS A 53 -7.65 9.31 -9.49
N LEU A 54 -7.06 9.44 -8.31
CA LEU A 54 -5.92 8.66 -7.86
C LEU A 54 -6.36 7.33 -7.22
N ASP A 55 -5.60 6.26 -7.47
CA ASP A 55 -5.82 4.94 -6.89
C ASP A 55 -4.91 4.68 -5.67
N TYR A 56 -3.78 5.40 -5.57
CA TYR A 56 -2.80 5.22 -4.50
C TYR A 56 -2.07 6.53 -4.19
N LEU A 57 -1.89 6.83 -2.92
CA LEU A 57 -1.13 7.97 -2.39
C LEU A 57 -0.14 7.46 -1.35
N TYR A 58 1.10 7.94 -1.39
CA TYR A 58 2.12 7.60 -0.40
C TYR A 58 2.89 8.82 0.08
N ARG A 59 3.47 8.72 1.27
CA ARG A 59 4.34 9.77 1.83
C ARG A 59 5.78 9.66 1.36
N SER A 60 6.34 8.45 1.37
CA SER A 60 7.74 8.20 1.03
C SER A 60 7.88 6.90 0.25
N SER A 61 8.92 6.82 -0.57
CA SER A 61 9.30 5.61 -1.29
C SER A 61 10.70 5.21 -0.89
N TYR A 62 10.90 3.92 -0.62
CA TYR A 62 12.20 3.36 -0.26
C TYR A 62 12.57 2.28 -1.27
N GLU A 63 13.84 2.28 -1.66
CA GLU A 63 14.41 1.16 -2.38
C GLU A 63 14.73 0.04 -1.38
N ASP A 64 14.34 -1.19 -1.72
CA ASP A 64 14.61 -2.37 -0.91
C ASP A 64 14.97 -3.54 -1.83
N SER A 65 15.68 -4.53 -1.30
CA SER A 65 15.98 -5.75 -2.03
C SER A 65 14.69 -6.52 -2.29
N PHE A 66 14.43 -6.82 -3.56
CA PHE A 66 13.36 -7.72 -3.97
C PHE A 66 13.90 -9.04 -4.53
N ASP A 67 15.15 -9.40 -4.22
CA ASP A 67 15.85 -10.54 -4.82
C ASP A 67 15.06 -11.85 -4.68
N SER A 68 14.43 -12.05 -3.53
CA SER A 68 13.58 -13.21 -3.26
C SER A 68 12.28 -13.24 -4.08
N MET A 69 11.75 -12.06 -4.44
CA MET A 69 10.56 -11.93 -5.28
C MET A 69 10.89 -11.84 -6.78
N HIS A 70 12.13 -11.49 -7.12
CA HIS A 70 12.58 -11.27 -8.49
C HIS A 70 12.21 -12.42 -9.45
N PRO A 71 12.55 -13.70 -9.18
CA PRO A 71 12.21 -14.79 -10.10
C PRO A 71 10.70 -15.01 -10.21
N ILE A 72 9.95 -14.81 -9.12
CA ILE A 72 8.49 -14.93 -9.10
C ILE A 72 7.87 -13.85 -10.00
N LEU A 73 8.29 -12.59 -9.83
CA LEU A 73 7.81 -11.47 -10.62
C LEU A 73 8.20 -11.60 -12.09
N GLN A 74 9.42 -12.08 -12.41
CA GLN A 74 9.83 -12.32 -13.79
C GLN A 74 8.93 -13.35 -14.47
N HIS A 75 8.59 -14.42 -13.75
CA HIS A 75 7.68 -15.45 -14.23
C HIS A 75 6.26 -14.90 -14.47
N PHE A 76 5.68 -14.21 -13.49
CA PHE A 76 4.30 -13.68 -13.61
C PHE A 76 4.18 -12.54 -14.62
N LEU A 77 5.18 -11.67 -14.73
CA LEU A 77 5.14 -10.51 -15.62
C LEU A 77 5.71 -10.80 -17.02
N ASN A 78 6.29 -11.98 -17.24
CA ASN A 78 6.99 -12.38 -18.46
C ASN A 78 8.02 -11.32 -18.90
N LYS A 79 8.83 -10.83 -17.96
CA LYS A 79 9.84 -9.78 -18.19
C LYS A 79 11.17 -10.18 -17.57
N ILE A 80 12.25 -9.97 -18.31
CA ILE A 80 13.62 -10.24 -17.86
C ILE A 80 14.14 -9.10 -16.98
N ASN A 81 13.84 -7.85 -17.33
CA ASN A 81 14.26 -6.67 -16.59
C ASN A 81 13.09 -6.08 -15.79
N LEU A 82 13.15 -6.23 -14.47
CA LEU A 82 12.26 -5.58 -13.53
C LEU A 82 12.96 -4.34 -12.98
N ARG A 83 12.28 -3.19 -13.00
CA ARG A 83 12.76 -2.01 -12.25
C ARG A 83 12.61 -2.29 -10.75
N LEU A 84 13.51 -1.71 -9.95
CA LEU A 84 13.39 -1.69 -8.48
C LEU A 84 11.96 -1.29 -8.09
N ALA A 85 11.31 -2.14 -7.32
CA ALA A 85 9.99 -1.87 -6.78
C ALA A 85 10.14 -1.23 -5.40
N CYS A 86 9.34 -0.20 -5.13
CA CYS A 86 9.16 0.31 -3.78
C CYS A 86 8.37 -0.75 -2.98
N ILE A 87 9.02 -1.43 -2.04
CA ILE A 87 8.41 -2.57 -1.33
C ILE A 87 7.73 -2.13 -0.02
N TYR A 88 8.27 -1.11 0.63
CA TYR A 88 7.82 -0.72 1.97
C TYR A 88 7.21 0.68 2.00
N ASN A 89 5.98 0.77 2.52
CA ASN A 89 5.30 2.02 2.81
C ASN A 89 4.48 1.87 4.08
N ASN A 90 4.88 2.54 5.15
CA ASN A 90 4.17 2.53 6.43
C ASN A 90 3.00 3.52 6.47
N MET A 91 2.91 4.44 5.49
CA MET A 91 1.87 5.47 5.46
C MET A 91 1.38 5.72 4.03
N PHE A 92 0.23 5.12 3.70
CA PHE A 92 -0.40 5.26 2.39
C PHE A 92 -1.92 5.33 2.47
N VAL A 93 -2.51 5.83 1.40
CA VAL A 93 -3.95 5.74 1.13
C VAL A 93 -4.17 4.98 -0.17
N ILE A 94 -5.05 3.99 -0.17
CA ILE A 94 -5.37 3.17 -1.34
C ILE A 94 -6.88 3.18 -1.60
N ARG A 95 -7.27 3.22 -2.88
CA ARG A 95 -8.65 3.04 -3.30
C ARG A 95 -9.07 1.59 -3.20
N LEU A 96 -10.22 1.35 -2.59
CA LEU A 96 -10.86 0.03 -2.52
C LEU A 96 -11.79 -0.11 -3.74
N LYS A 97 -11.75 -1.28 -4.42
CA LYS A 97 -12.56 -1.60 -5.61
C LYS A 97 -13.51 -2.75 -5.31
#